data_AF-A0A821RXF9-F1
#
_entry.id   AF-A0A821RXF9-F1
#
_cell.length_a   1.000
_cell.length_b   1.000
_cell.length_c   1.000
_cell.angle_alpha   90.00
_cell.angle_beta   90.00
_cell.angle_gamma   90.00
#
_symmetry.space_group_name_H-M   'P 1'
#
loop_
_entity.id
_entity.type
_entity.pdbx_description
1 polymer ?
#
loop_
_entity_poly.entity_id
_entity_poly.type
_entity_poly.pdbx_seq_one_letter_code
_entity_poly.pdbx_strand_id
1 'polypeptide(L)'
;GGFKLIVNGENLDVVQMPMMKFVYNISDYVFISLCESITSSQMICLSPGIDKNLRLNPPIDLYVTFIMDNVKIIPEDDILTIVHDPIYYPFEDYIQEINSTNIIKFEV
;
A
#
# COMPACT_ATOMS: atom_id res chain seq x y z
N GLY A 1 1.43 4.14 3.09
CA GLY A 1 1.78 2.86 3.74
C GLY A 1 0.56 2.23 4.39
N GLY A 2 0.68 1.08 5.04
CA GLY A 2 -0.45 0.37 5.65
C GLY A 2 -1.40 -0.34 4.67
N PHE A 3 -0.96 -0.64 3.46
CA PHE A 3 -1.75 -1.36 2.46
C PHE A 3 -1.68 -2.88 2.68
N LYS A 4 -2.73 -3.59 2.30
CA LYS A 4 -2.68 -5.06 2.18
C LYS A 4 -2.02 -5.41 0.84
N LEU A 5 -0.95 -6.17 0.91
CA LEU A 5 -0.22 -6.69 -0.23
C LEU A 5 -0.63 -8.14 -0.44
N ILE A 6 -1.07 -8.46 -1.65
CA ILE A 6 -1.37 -9.83 -2.05
C ILE A 6 -0.10 -10.41 -2.66
N VAL A 7 0.40 -11.48 -2.06
CA VAL A 7 1.59 -12.19 -2.54
C VAL A 7 1.16 -13.55 -3.06
N ASN A 8 1.59 -13.86 -4.28
CA ASN A 8 1.33 -15.14 -4.92
C ASN A 8 2.61 -16.00 -4.88
N GLY A 9 2.45 -17.30 -4.71
CA GLY A 9 3.55 -18.26 -4.65
C GLY A 9 3.06 -19.70 -4.67
N GLU A 10 3.86 -20.60 -4.11
CA GLU A 10 3.53 -22.02 -3.97
C GLU A 10 3.91 -22.50 -2.57
N ASN A 11 3.16 -23.46 -2.03
CA ASN A 11 3.35 -24.05 -0.70
C ASN A 11 3.38 -22.99 0.42
N LEU A 12 2.52 -21.97 0.34
CA LEU A 12 2.47 -20.91 1.36
C LEU A 12 1.71 -21.33 2.63
N ASP A 13 0.89 -22.37 2.55
CA ASP A 13 0.09 -22.92 3.67
C ASP A 13 0.89 -23.83 4.61
N VAL A 14 2.07 -24.29 4.18
CA VAL A 14 2.95 -25.11 5.04
C VAL A 14 3.84 -24.27 5.96
N VAL A 15 3.97 -22.97 5.68
CA VAL A 15 4.78 -22.03 6.48
C VAL A 15 3.95 -21.58 7.68
N GLN A 16 4.45 -21.79 8.90
CA GLN A 16 3.67 -21.49 10.10
C GLN A 16 3.59 -19.99 10.39
N MET A 17 4.69 -19.28 10.16
CA MET A 17 4.79 -17.85 10.45
C MET A 17 5.51 -17.12 9.31
N PRO A 18 4.88 -17.01 8.11
CA PRO A 18 5.48 -16.27 7.02
C PRO A 18 5.59 -14.79 7.38
N MET A 19 6.74 -14.19 7.11
CA MET A 19 6.98 -12.76 7.30
C MET A 19 7.56 -12.15 6.04
N MET A 20 7.23 -10.88 5.82
CA MET A 20 7.82 -10.06 4.77
C MET A 20 8.72 -9.00 5.40
N LYS A 21 9.97 -8.95 4.96
CA LYS A 21 10.98 -8.01 5.42
C LYS A 21 11.19 -6.95 4.36
N PHE A 22 11.13 -5.70 4.79
CA PHE A 22 11.38 -4.52 3.97
C PHE A 22 12.64 -3.83 4.48
N VAL A 23 13.56 -3.50 3.57
CA VAL A 23 14.78 -2.77 3.85
C VAL A 23 14.75 -1.47 3.05
N TYR A 24 14.82 -0.34 3.73
CA TYR A 24 14.83 0.97 3.10
C TYR A 24 16.20 1.22 2.48
N ASN A 25 16.28 1.57 1.19
CA ASN A 25 17.58 1.77 0.54
C ASN A 25 18.39 2.97 1.09
N ILE A 26 17.73 3.93 1.72
CA ILE A 26 18.37 5.15 2.26
C ILE A 26 18.74 5.07 3.75
N SER A 27 18.39 3.98 4.44
CA SER A 27 18.61 3.84 5.88
C SER A 27 18.64 2.39 6.29
N ASP A 28 19.41 2.01 7.31
CA ASP A 28 19.40 0.64 7.87
C ASP A 28 18.09 0.28 8.60
N TYR A 29 17.03 1.05 8.39
CA TYR A 29 15.72 0.77 8.93
C TYR A 29 15.13 -0.47 8.24
N VAL A 30 14.76 -1.44 9.06
CA VAL A 30 14.13 -2.68 8.64
C VAL A 30 12.74 -2.75 9.25
N PHE A 31 11.75 -3.03 8.41
CA PHE A 31 10.39 -3.33 8.85
C PHE A 31 10.08 -4.80 8.56
N ILE A 32 9.45 -5.49 9.51
CA ILE A 32 9.02 -6.88 9.35
C ILE A 32 7.50 -6.91 9.52
N SER A 33 6.80 -7.36 8.50
CA SER A 33 5.36 -7.65 8.55
C SER A 33 5.13 -9.13 8.72
N LEU A 34 4.24 -9.51 9.64
CA LEU A 34 3.61 -10.82 9.61
C LEU A 34 2.72 -10.92 8.37
N CYS A 35 2.71 -12.10 7.76
CA CYS A 35 1.83 -12.44 6.66
C CYS A 35 0.85 -13.54 7.11
N GLU A 36 -0.33 -13.53 6.51
CA GLU A 36 -1.36 -14.54 6.72
C GLU A 36 -1.53 -15.33 5.43
N SER A 37 -1.23 -16.64 5.50
CA SER A 37 -1.48 -17.55 4.39
C SER A 37 -2.98 -17.82 4.27
N ILE A 38 -3.52 -17.62 3.08
CA ILE A 38 -4.94 -17.85 2.78
C ILE A 38 -5.12 -19.20 2.09
N THR A 39 -4.20 -19.51 1.18
CA THR A 39 -4.18 -20.77 0.43
C THR A 39 -2.74 -21.20 0.22
N SER A 40 -2.53 -22.40 -0.31
CA SER A 40 -1.20 -22.86 -0.71
C SER A 40 -0.52 -21.96 -1.75
N SER A 41 -1.25 -21.09 -2.45
CA SER A 41 -0.70 -20.19 -3.48
C SER A 41 -0.85 -18.70 -3.20
N GLN A 42 -1.50 -18.30 -2.11
CA GLN A 42 -1.73 -16.88 -1.78
C GLN A 42 -1.57 -16.59 -0.30
N MET A 43 -0.91 -15.47 -0.01
CA MET A 43 -0.86 -14.88 1.33
C MET A 43 -1.08 -13.36 1.28
N ILE A 44 -1.55 -12.80 2.39
CA ILE A 44 -1.67 -11.36 2.59
C ILE A 44 -0.60 -10.90 3.57
N CYS A 45 0.14 -9.86 3.19
CA CYS A 45 1.09 -9.18 4.05
C CYS A 45 0.68 -7.71 4.21
N LEU A 46 1.12 -7.06 5.29
CA LEU A 46 0.95 -5.61 5.44
C LEU A 46 2.18 -4.88 4.90
N SER A 47 1.95 -3.84 4.11
CA SER A 47 3.02 -2.92 3.74
C SER A 47 3.50 -2.16 4.98
N PRO A 48 4.77 -1.74 5.04
CA PRO A 48 5.25 -0.94 6.15
C PRO A 48 4.40 0.31 6.35
N GLY A 49 4.27 0.72 7.61
CA GLY A 49 3.92 2.09 7.95
C GLY A 49 5.08 2.99 7.52
N ILE A 50 4.75 4.13 6.90
CA ILE A 50 5.75 5.13 6.53
C ILE A 50 5.84 6.09 7.71
N ASP A 51 7.05 6.31 8.26
CA ASP A 51 7.24 7.37 9.25
C ASP A 51 6.94 8.72 8.58
N LYS A 52 6.10 9.54 9.20
CA LYS A 52 5.79 10.90 8.72
C LYS A 52 7.03 11.80 8.65
N ASN A 53 8.09 11.45 9.37
CA ASN A 53 9.35 12.17 9.37
C ASN A 53 10.27 11.81 8.18
N LEU A 54 9.99 10.70 7.48
CA LEU A 54 10.66 10.37 6.22
C LEU A 54 10.14 11.31 5.12
N ARG A 55 10.93 12.33 4.79
CA ARG A 55 10.67 13.16 3.60
C ARG A 55 10.89 12.27 2.36
N LEU A 56 9.83 11.76 1.76
CA LEU A 56 9.89 10.86 0.58
C LEU A 56 10.25 11.57 -0.74
N ASN A 57 11.13 12.58 -0.70
CA ASN A 57 11.52 13.32 -1.89
C ASN A 57 13.05 13.27 -2.04
N PRO A 58 13.58 12.39 -2.93
CA PRO A 58 12.91 11.56 -3.95
C PRO A 58 12.17 10.31 -3.39
N PRO A 59 11.35 9.60 -4.21
CA PRO A 59 10.77 8.31 -3.85
C PRO A 59 11.83 7.34 -3.32
N ILE A 60 11.41 6.49 -2.39
CA ILE A 60 12.31 5.57 -1.69
C ILE A 60 12.05 4.16 -2.15
N ASP A 61 13.11 3.44 -2.51
CA ASP A 61 13.02 2.03 -2.84
C ASP A 61 13.14 1.17 -1.57
N LEU A 62 12.27 0.18 -1.50
CA LEU A 62 12.28 -0.88 -0.52
C LEU A 62 12.74 -2.17 -1.18
N TYR A 63 13.81 -2.75 -0.65
CA TYR A 63 14.15 -4.12 -0.95
C TYR A 63 13.26 -5.05 -0.12
N VAL A 64 12.56 -5.95 -0.80
CA VAL A 64 11.58 -6.84 -0.21
C VAL A 64 12.10 -8.26 -0.25
N THR A 65 12.06 -8.91 0.90
CA THR A 65 12.42 -10.32 1.06
C THR A 65 11.39 -11.01 1.93
N PHE A 66 11.40 -12.34 1.89
CA PHE A 66 10.53 -13.16 2.71
C PHE A 66 11.34 -13.97 3.72
N ILE A 67 10.76 -14.16 4.90
CA ILE A 67 11.26 -15.03 5.95
C ILE A 67 10.19 -16.11 6.13
N MET A 68 10.53 -17.34 5.73
CA MET A 68 9.62 -18.49 5.76
C MET A 68 10.29 -19.65 6.50
N ASP A 69 10.15 -19.65 7.84
CA ASP A 69 10.75 -20.64 8.74
C ASP A 69 12.26 -20.85 8.52
N ASN A 70 12.67 -22.05 8.08
CA ASN A 70 14.08 -22.43 7.90
C ASN A 70 14.50 -22.46 6.41
N VAL A 71 13.69 -21.87 5.53
CA VAL A 71 14.00 -21.73 4.09
C VAL A 71 15.07 -20.65 3.94
N LYS A 72 16.32 -21.06 3.67
CA LYS A 72 17.49 -20.17 3.59
C LYS A 72 17.59 -19.32 2.33
N ILE A 73 16.83 -19.67 1.28
CA ILE A 73 16.96 -19.05 -0.04
C ILE A 73 15.57 -18.82 -0.59
N ILE A 74 15.09 -17.59 -0.51
CA ILE A 74 14.04 -17.08 -1.38
C ILE A 74 14.76 -16.09 -2.30
N PRO A 75 14.88 -16.39 -3.61
CA PRO A 75 15.76 -15.64 -4.49
C PRO A 75 15.18 -14.27 -4.84
N GLU A 76 16.12 -13.33 -4.96
CA GLU A 76 16.07 -11.91 -5.37
C GLU A 76 15.17 -10.96 -4.57
N ASP A 77 15.79 -9.83 -4.19
CA ASP A 77 15.10 -8.71 -3.56
C ASP A 77 14.19 -8.07 -4.60
N ASP A 78 12.87 -8.21 -4.43
CA ASP A 78 11.93 -7.40 -5.20
C ASP A 78 12.02 -5.95 -4.73
N ILE A 79 11.87 -5.00 -5.66
CA ILE A 79 11.89 -3.58 -5.34
C ILE A 79 10.47 -3.03 -5.34
N LEU A 80 10.04 -2.50 -4.19
CA LEU A 80 8.83 -1.69 -4.08
C LEU A 80 9.21 -0.23 -3.89
N THR A 81 8.67 0.66 -4.73
CA THR A 81 8.87 2.10 -4.56
C THR A 81 7.77 2.68 -3.68
N ILE A 82 8.17 3.31 -2.57
CA ILE A 82 7.27 4.12 -1.74
C ILE A 82 7.08 5.49 -2.39
N VAL A 83 5.82 5.87 -2.55
CA VAL A 83 5.40 7.20 -3.00
C VAL A 83 4.72 7.98 -1.87
N HIS A 84 4.64 9.30 -2.05
CA HIS A 84 3.95 10.19 -1.13
C HIS A 84 2.46 9.86 -0.99
N ASP A 85 1.93 10.09 0.21
CA ASP A 85 0.49 10.07 0.45
C ASP A 85 -0.21 11.13 -0.43
N PRO A 86 -1.44 10.85 -0.91
CA PRO A 86 -2.18 11.78 -1.75
C PRO A 86 -2.55 13.06 -0.99
N ILE A 87 -2.50 14.20 -1.70
CA ILE A 87 -2.96 15.49 -1.20
C ILE A 87 -4.43 15.66 -1.59
N TYR A 88 -5.30 15.91 -0.61
CA TYR A 88 -6.71 16.16 -0.82
C TYR A 88 -6.99 17.67 -0.80
N TYR A 89 -7.71 18.16 -1.81
CA TYR A 89 -8.26 19.52 -1.82
C TYR A 89 -9.74 19.45 -1.41
N PRO A 90 -10.20 20.30 -0.48
CA PRO A 90 -11.62 20.39 -0.18
C PRO A 90 -12.38 20.88 -1.42
N PHE A 91 -13.61 20.41 -1.60
CA PHE A 91 -14.49 20.96 -2.62
C PHE A 91 -14.83 22.41 -2.26
N GLU A 92 -14.82 23.31 -3.25
CA GLU A 92 -15.42 24.63 -3.08
C GLU A 92 -16.94 24.46 -3.20
N ASP A 93 -17.66 24.62 -2.08
CA ASP A 93 -19.11 24.55 -2.02
C ASP A 93 -19.75 25.73 -2.77
N TYR A 94 -19.73 25.72 -4.10
CA TYR A 94 -20.57 26.63 -4.89
C TYR A 94 -21.94 25.98 -5.11
N ILE A 95 -22.82 26.12 -4.12
CA ILE A 95 -24.26 25.93 -4.36
C ILE A 95 -24.72 27.14 -5.18
N GLN A 96 -24.82 26.97 -6.49
CA GLN A 96 -25.47 27.95 -7.35
C GLN A 96 -26.99 27.80 -7.18
N GLU A 97 -27.60 28.66 -6.38
CA GLU A 97 -29.06 28.70 -6.19
C GLU A 97 -29.72 29.18 -7.49
N ILE A 98 -30.23 28.25 -8.29
CA ILE A 98 -30.99 28.59 -9.50
C ILE A 98 -32.41 28.99 -9.06
N ASN A 99 -32.67 30.29 -8.98
CA ASN A 99 -34.02 30.82 -8.80
C ASN A 99 -34.89 30.43 -10.01
N SER A 100 -35.81 29.49 -9.79
CA SER A 100 -36.69 28.86 -10.77
C SER A 100 -37.81 29.77 -11.31
N THR A 101 -37.85 31.05 -10.92
CA THR A 101 -38.86 32.02 -11.37
C THR A 101 -38.78 32.38 -12.85
N ASN A 102 -37.65 32.10 -13.53
CA ASN A 102 -37.47 32.43 -14.95
C ASN A 102 -37.60 31.23 -15.92
N ILE A 103 -37.86 30.01 -15.41
CA ILE A 103 -37.80 28.79 -16.25
C ILE A 103 -39.17 28.42 -16.85
N ILE A 104 -40.28 28.85 -16.25
CA ILE A 104 -41.62 28.52 -16.76
C ILE A 104 -42.20 29.74 -17.49
N LYS A 105 -41.94 29.83 -18.80
CA LYS A 105 -42.78 30.64 -19.70
C LYS A 105 -43.93 29.75 -20.17
N PHE A 106 -45.14 30.05 -19.70
CA PHE A 106 -46.35 29.57 -20.38
C PHE A 106 -46.55 30.45 -21.61
N GLU A 107 -46.39 29.88 -22.81
CA GLU A 107 -46.97 30.47 -24.02
C GLU A 107 -48.47 30.20 -23.99
N VAL A 108 -49.26 31.28 -24.08
CA VAL A 108 -50.73 31.26 -24.20
C VAL A 108 -51.12 31.31 -25.67
#